data_AF-A0A537GWI3-F1
#
_entry.id   AF-A0A537GWI3-F1
#
_cell.length_a   1.000
_cell.length_b   1.000
_cell.length_c   1.000
_cell.angle_alpha   90.00
_cell.angle_beta   90.00
_cell.angle_gamma   90.00
#
_symmetry.space_group_name_H-M   'P 1'
#
loop_
_entity.id
_entity.type
_entity.pdbx_description
1 polymer ?
#
loop_
_entity_poly.entity_id
_entity_poly.type
_entity_poly.pdbx_seq_one_letter_code
_entity_poly.pdbx_strand_id
1 'polypeptide(L)'
;PEIVRRLRTYAKKIVKFEGSSGEARRARREFETNLADLGIQTLFNILVLRPSIRLDIKRGVRVIFPRASLDVPLANLFFMRDQQVTSDQGLIVGRMSKPQRRMEPVLTGTILEMAGAKIAHRVASPGTFEGGDFIPAGRFAMIGVGDRTNPNGANQVLRHGVGFEEVALVHQPAHPLVPGDEPDPMIDMHLDTYLNFPGRGVAVGCVPLLRAARVEVYQRSTRGRYRKLGKSPNLYEYLTGKGFRIVPITTLEQMCYASNFLCIKDHNILAIEVEKIVKKVLKNLEAKARSDPYRYQALLEEAKRDLATLKRSDQFFPHKREFQELSIEVTSLQLQEITGGYGGIRCMTCVLNRKPSN
;
A
#
# COMPACT_ATOMS: atom_id res chain seq x y z
N PRO A 1 8.25 -7.41 -30.04
CA PRO A 1 8.05 -6.17 -29.24
C PRO A 1 9.16 -5.94 -28.22
N GLU A 2 9.57 -4.70 -27.96
CA GLU A 2 10.63 -4.37 -26.98
C GLU A 2 10.31 -4.90 -25.57
N ILE A 3 9.04 -4.84 -25.17
CA ILE A 3 8.57 -5.34 -23.86
C ILE A 3 8.92 -6.81 -23.64
N VAL A 4 8.63 -7.66 -24.63
CA VAL A 4 8.92 -9.10 -24.55
C VAL A 4 10.43 -9.34 -24.40
N ARG A 5 11.27 -8.53 -25.05
CA ARG A 5 12.73 -8.63 -24.94
C ARG A 5 13.20 -8.33 -23.51
N ARG A 6 12.69 -7.26 -22.89
CA ARG A 6 13.00 -6.91 -21.49
C ARG A 6 12.47 -7.96 -20.50
N LEU A 7 11.25 -8.47 -20.69
CA LEU A 7 10.69 -9.53 -19.85
C LEU A 7 11.56 -10.79 -19.88
N ARG A 8 12.07 -11.18 -21.06
CA ARG A 8 13.04 -12.29 -21.19
C ARG A 8 14.33 -12.02 -20.41
N THR A 9 14.89 -10.80 -20.50
CA THR A 9 16.07 -10.43 -19.70
C THR A 9 15.82 -10.54 -18.19
N TYR A 10 14.62 -10.18 -17.72
CA TYR A 10 14.25 -10.36 -16.32
C TYR A 10 14.10 -11.83 -15.94
N ALA A 11 13.40 -12.63 -16.77
CA ALA A 11 13.23 -14.06 -16.56
C ALA A 11 14.58 -14.77 -16.38
N LYS A 12 15.58 -14.45 -17.23
CA LYS A 12 16.97 -14.95 -17.12
C LYS A 12 17.62 -14.68 -15.76
N LYS A 13 17.32 -13.55 -15.13
CA LYS A 13 17.88 -13.18 -13.81
C LYS A 13 17.11 -13.78 -12.64
N ILE A 14 15.85 -14.17 -12.86
CA ILE A 14 14.92 -14.62 -11.81
C ILE A 14 15.00 -16.13 -11.59
N VAL A 15 15.00 -16.93 -12.67
CA VAL A 15 14.99 -18.39 -12.54
C VAL A 15 16.31 -18.87 -11.92
N LYS A 16 16.20 -19.62 -10.83
CA LYS A 16 17.33 -20.25 -10.14
C LYS A 16 17.41 -21.72 -10.52
N PHE A 17 18.63 -22.22 -10.66
CA PHE A 17 18.92 -23.63 -10.86
C PHE A 17 19.86 -24.09 -9.76
N GLU A 18 19.44 -25.08 -8.99
CA GLU A 18 20.16 -25.66 -7.84
C GLU A 18 20.49 -27.12 -8.13
N GLY A 19 21.62 -27.62 -7.59
CA GLY A 19 22.07 -29.00 -7.82
C GLY A 19 23.59 -29.06 -7.98
N SER A 20 24.11 -30.15 -8.56
CA SER A 20 25.53 -30.24 -8.88
C SER A 20 25.93 -29.12 -9.86
N SER A 21 27.16 -28.62 -9.75
CA SER A 21 27.62 -27.47 -10.53
C SER A 21 27.57 -27.72 -12.05
N GLY A 22 27.69 -28.98 -12.50
CA GLY A 22 27.53 -29.37 -13.90
C GLY A 22 26.08 -29.25 -14.38
N GLU A 23 25.15 -29.88 -13.66
CA GLU A 23 23.73 -29.93 -14.05
C GLU A 23 23.04 -28.57 -13.96
N ALA A 24 23.27 -27.83 -12.88
CA ALA A 24 22.69 -26.49 -12.73
C ALA A 24 23.16 -25.55 -13.87
N ARG A 25 24.43 -25.65 -14.29
CA ARG A 25 24.95 -24.89 -15.44
C ARG A 25 24.35 -25.36 -16.76
N ARG A 26 24.16 -26.66 -16.94
CA ARG A 26 23.54 -27.22 -18.15
C ARG A 26 22.08 -26.77 -18.28
N ALA A 27 21.28 -26.95 -17.23
CA ALA A 27 19.88 -26.55 -17.22
C ALA A 27 19.71 -25.03 -17.41
N ARG A 28 20.58 -24.20 -16.81
CA ARG A 28 20.59 -22.77 -17.09
C ARG A 28 20.85 -22.46 -18.56
N ARG A 29 21.83 -23.12 -19.20
CA ARG A 29 22.11 -22.91 -20.63
C ARG A 29 20.92 -23.34 -21.49
N GLU A 30 20.33 -24.51 -21.22
CA GLU A 30 19.16 -24.99 -21.95
C GLU A 30 17.98 -24.02 -21.80
N PHE A 31 17.73 -23.51 -20.59
CA PHE A 31 16.71 -22.48 -20.37
C PHE A 31 16.98 -21.20 -21.16
N GLU A 32 18.23 -20.73 -21.18
CA GLU A 32 18.61 -19.52 -21.91
C GLU A 32 18.48 -19.68 -23.44
N THR A 33 18.82 -20.85 -23.98
CA THR A 33 18.65 -21.18 -25.40
C THR A 33 17.17 -21.18 -25.81
N ASN A 34 16.31 -21.78 -24.99
CA ASN A 34 14.88 -21.90 -25.28
C ASN A 34 14.05 -20.67 -24.86
N LEU A 35 14.68 -19.63 -24.29
CA LEU A 35 13.99 -18.45 -23.77
C LEU A 35 13.22 -17.66 -24.84
N ALA A 36 13.67 -17.77 -26.10
CA ALA A 36 12.99 -17.16 -27.25
C ALA A 36 11.65 -17.84 -27.56
N ASP A 37 11.53 -19.14 -27.28
CA ASP A 37 10.36 -19.97 -27.60
C ASP A 37 9.29 -19.92 -26.50
N LEU A 38 9.64 -19.41 -25.31
CA LEU A 38 8.68 -19.25 -24.23
C LEU A 38 7.60 -18.21 -24.56
N GLY A 39 6.34 -18.65 -24.46
CA GLY A 39 5.18 -17.79 -24.60
C GLY A 39 5.06 -16.74 -23.49
N ILE A 40 4.25 -15.70 -23.76
CA ILE A 40 4.08 -14.54 -22.86
C ILE A 40 3.54 -14.97 -21.49
N GLN A 41 2.58 -15.91 -21.45
CA GLN A 41 2.01 -16.39 -20.20
C GLN A 41 3.05 -17.11 -19.33
N THR A 42 3.92 -17.92 -19.95
CA THR A 42 5.04 -18.59 -19.25
C THR A 42 6.03 -17.57 -18.70
N LEU A 43 6.39 -16.55 -19.49
CA LEU A 43 7.26 -15.47 -19.05
C LEU A 43 6.64 -14.71 -17.87
N PHE A 44 5.35 -14.38 -17.93
CA PHE A 44 4.63 -13.73 -16.83
C PHE A 44 4.66 -14.59 -15.55
N ASN A 45 4.36 -15.88 -15.67
CA ASN A 45 4.41 -16.80 -14.54
C ASN A 45 5.81 -16.91 -13.94
N ILE A 46 6.88 -16.91 -14.75
CA ILE A 46 8.26 -16.89 -14.25
C ILE A 46 8.52 -15.61 -13.42
N LEU A 47 8.05 -14.46 -13.88
CA LEU A 47 8.27 -13.18 -13.19
C LEU A 47 7.54 -13.11 -11.84
N VAL A 48 6.32 -13.64 -11.78
CA VAL A 48 5.47 -13.60 -10.58
C VAL A 48 5.82 -14.72 -9.60
N LEU A 49 5.96 -15.95 -10.07
CA LEU A 49 6.19 -17.14 -9.25
C LEU A 49 7.65 -17.33 -8.86
N ARG A 50 8.58 -16.79 -9.67
CA ARG A 50 10.03 -16.81 -9.42
C ARG A 50 10.54 -18.22 -9.09
N PRO A 51 10.46 -19.16 -10.03
CA PRO A 51 10.76 -20.56 -9.75
C PRO A 51 12.26 -20.78 -9.48
N SER A 52 12.56 -21.63 -8.50
CA SER A 52 13.86 -22.30 -8.33
C SER A 52 13.71 -23.77 -8.69
N ILE A 53 14.57 -24.26 -9.57
CA ILE A 53 14.55 -25.64 -10.06
C ILE A 53 15.75 -26.37 -9.46
N ARG A 54 15.50 -27.30 -8.54
CA ARG A 54 16.51 -28.18 -7.95
C ARG A 54 16.61 -29.49 -8.72
N LEU A 55 17.83 -29.85 -9.12
CA LEU A 55 18.15 -31.03 -9.90
C LEU A 55 18.89 -32.02 -8.99
N ASP A 56 18.13 -32.90 -8.34
CA ASP A 56 18.69 -33.90 -7.43
C ASP A 56 19.06 -35.17 -8.22
N ILE A 57 20.32 -35.61 -8.08
CA ILE A 57 20.79 -36.92 -8.59
C ILE A 57 20.84 -37.89 -7.41
N LYS A 58 20.05 -38.97 -7.45
CA LYS A 58 20.17 -40.06 -6.47
C LYS A 58 21.34 -40.97 -6.86
N ARG A 59 22.22 -41.29 -5.90
CA ARG A 59 23.30 -42.29 -6.10
C ARG A 59 22.69 -43.60 -6.62
N GLY A 60 23.26 -44.12 -7.70
CA GLY A 60 22.83 -45.39 -8.33
C GLY A 60 21.68 -45.27 -9.33
N VAL A 61 21.08 -44.09 -9.53
CA VAL A 61 19.98 -43.88 -10.49
C VAL A 61 20.40 -42.83 -11.53
N ARG A 62 20.36 -43.17 -12.83
CA ARG A 62 20.67 -42.25 -13.95
C ARG A 62 19.59 -41.18 -14.20
N VAL A 63 18.61 -41.04 -13.32
CA VAL A 63 17.44 -40.17 -13.51
C VAL A 63 17.61 -38.92 -12.65
N ILE A 64 17.52 -37.75 -13.29
CA ILE A 64 17.45 -36.45 -12.62
C ILE A 64 15.99 -36.20 -12.26
N PHE A 65 15.71 -35.96 -10.97
CA PHE A 65 14.37 -35.57 -10.53
C PHE A 65 14.32 -34.04 -10.34
N PRO A 66 13.70 -33.28 -11.27
CA PRO A 66 13.55 -31.85 -11.08
C PRO A 66 12.49 -31.58 -10.01
N ARG A 67 12.83 -30.73 -9.04
CA ARG A 67 11.90 -30.21 -8.03
C ARG A 67 11.81 -28.70 -8.20
N ALA A 68 10.61 -28.19 -8.47
CA ALA A 68 10.36 -26.76 -8.54
C ALA A 68 9.87 -26.24 -7.19
N SER A 69 10.46 -25.16 -6.71
CA SER A 69 9.99 -24.36 -5.57
C SER A 69 9.82 -22.91 -5.99
N LEU A 70 9.08 -22.12 -5.22
CA LEU A 70 8.87 -20.69 -5.48
C LEU A 70 9.81 -19.87 -4.60
N ASP A 71 10.64 -19.03 -5.21
CA ASP A 71 11.60 -18.16 -4.53
C ASP A 71 11.05 -16.74 -4.38
N VAL A 72 10.41 -16.50 -3.24
CA VAL A 72 9.84 -15.20 -2.86
C VAL A 72 8.84 -14.69 -3.91
N PRO A 73 7.75 -15.44 -4.18
CA PRO A 73 6.77 -15.05 -5.19
C PRO A 73 6.19 -13.67 -4.88
N LEU A 74 5.81 -12.94 -5.93
CA LEU A 74 5.29 -11.58 -5.84
C LEU A 74 3.80 -11.57 -5.43
N ALA A 75 3.50 -12.17 -4.27
CA ALA A 75 2.14 -12.47 -3.81
C ALA A 75 1.27 -11.23 -3.57
N ASN A 76 1.88 -10.06 -3.31
CA ASN A 76 1.17 -8.82 -3.04
C ASN A 76 0.92 -7.97 -4.31
N LEU A 77 1.20 -8.48 -5.51
CA LEU A 77 1.01 -7.72 -6.76
C LEU A 77 -0.43 -7.28 -7.01
N PHE A 78 -1.43 -7.93 -6.41
CA PHE A 78 -2.82 -7.49 -6.53
C PHE A 78 -3.10 -6.20 -5.73
N PHE A 79 -2.26 -5.88 -4.74
CA PHE A 79 -2.28 -4.58 -4.05
C PHE A 79 -1.44 -3.55 -4.81
N MET A 80 -1.97 -3.13 -5.96
CA MET A 80 -1.31 -2.23 -6.92
C MET A 80 -1.08 -0.78 -6.43
N ARG A 81 -1.55 -0.44 -5.22
CA ARG A 81 -1.36 0.87 -4.58
C ARG A 81 0.08 1.10 -4.12
N ASP A 82 0.74 0.06 -3.62
CA ASP A 82 1.97 0.23 -2.86
C ASP A 82 3.17 0.48 -3.77
N GLN A 83 3.23 -0.21 -4.91
CA GLN A 83 4.42 -0.27 -5.75
C GLN A 83 4.68 1.05 -6.50
N GLN A 84 3.62 1.79 -6.82
CA GLN A 84 3.70 3.05 -7.53
C GLN A 84 2.53 3.98 -7.18
N VAL A 85 2.75 5.28 -7.34
CA VAL A 85 1.69 6.27 -7.19
C VAL A 85 1.84 7.40 -8.20
N THR A 86 0.71 7.94 -8.68
CA THR A 86 0.70 9.09 -9.58
C THR A 86 0.77 10.39 -8.78
N SER A 87 1.74 11.24 -9.11
CA SER A 87 1.86 12.62 -8.66
C SER A 87 1.50 13.60 -9.77
N ASP A 88 1.60 14.90 -9.47
CA ASP A 88 1.48 15.98 -10.44
C ASP A 88 2.62 16.04 -11.47
N GLN A 89 3.71 15.28 -11.27
CA GLN A 89 4.86 15.23 -12.17
C GLN A 89 4.93 13.94 -13.00
N GLY A 90 4.17 12.90 -12.64
CA GLY A 90 4.18 11.56 -13.24
C GLY A 90 4.12 10.45 -12.18
N LEU A 91 4.42 9.22 -12.56
CA LEU A 91 4.51 8.10 -11.62
C LEU A 91 5.77 8.19 -10.77
N ILE A 92 5.60 8.04 -9.46
CA ILE A 92 6.67 7.73 -8.53
C ILE A 92 6.67 6.21 -8.37
N VAL A 93 7.78 5.57 -8.74
CA VAL A 93 7.98 4.14 -8.49
C VAL A 93 8.66 3.98 -7.14
N GLY A 94 8.00 3.25 -6.24
CA GLY A 94 8.43 3.07 -4.87
C GLY A 94 9.61 2.11 -4.71
N ARG A 95 10.07 2.00 -3.47
CA ARG A 95 11.03 1.00 -3.02
C ARG A 95 10.52 0.43 -1.71
N MET A 96 9.97 -0.77 -1.77
CA MET A 96 9.25 -1.37 -0.66
C MET A 96 10.17 -1.55 0.56
N SER A 97 9.63 -1.33 1.76
CA SER A 97 10.44 -1.45 2.99
C SER A 97 10.86 -2.89 3.22
N LYS A 98 9.90 -3.81 3.07
CA LYS A 98 10.10 -5.25 3.21
C LYS A 98 10.85 -5.80 1.99
N PRO A 99 12.07 -6.39 2.16
CA PRO A 99 12.92 -6.81 1.04
C PRO A 99 12.25 -7.73 0.03
N GLN A 100 11.38 -8.63 0.50
CA GLN A 100 10.65 -9.58 -0.35
C GLN A 100 9.80 -8.91 -1.42
N ARG A 101 9.32 -7.68 -1.18
CA ARG A 101 8.46 -6.95 -2.11
C ARG A 101 9.23 -6.04 -3.07
N ARG A 102 10.55 -5.88 -2.94
CA ARG A 102 11.33 -4.88 -3.71
C ARG A 102 11.35 -5.13 -5.22
N MET A 103 11.02 -6.34 -5.66
CA MET A 103 10.92 -6.67 -7.08
C MET A 103 9.57 -6.31 -7.68
N GLU A 104 8.52 -6.14 -6.87
CA GLU A 104 7.19 -5.71 -7.32
C GLU A 104 7.26 -4.36 -8.07
N PRO A 105 7.79 -3.25 -7.49
CA PRO A 105 7.85 -1.95 -8.18
C PRO A 105 8.80 -1.92 -9.38
N VAL A 106 9.80 -2.80 -9.42
CA VAL A 106 10.68 -2.95 -10.60
C VAL A 106 9.87 -3.47 -11.78
N LEU A 107 9.06 -4.51 -11.55
CA LEU A 107 8.22 -5.11 -12.58
C LEU A 107 7.10 -4.16 -13.01
N THR A 108 6.27 -3.71 -12.07
CA THR A 108 5.11 -2.85 -12.37
C THR A 108 5.56 -1.53 -12.99
N GLY A 109 6.58 -0.88 -12.43
CA GLY A 109 7.12 0.37 -12.93
C GLY A 109 7.82 0.23 -14.29
N THR A 110 8.36 -0.94 -14.64
CA THR A 110 8.84 -1.17 -16.02
C THR A 110 7.68 -1.33 -16.98
N ILE A 111 6.67 -2.14 -16.64
CA ILE A 111 5.51 -2.38 -17.50
C ILE A 111 4.76 -1.07 -17.78
N LEU A 112 4.52 -0.26 -16.74
CA LEU A 112 3.80 1.02 -16.88
C LEU A 112 4.59 2.03 -17.72
N GLU A 113 5.91 2.13 -17.53
CA GLU A 113 6.77 2.99 -18.35
C GLU A 113 6.72 2.58 -19.84
N MET A 114 6.78 1.29 -20.13
CA MET A 114 6.66 0.77 -21.49
C MET A 114 5.26 0.95 -22.09
N ALA A 115 4.23 1.02 -21.25
CA ALA A 115 2.88 1.37 -21.64
C ALA A 115 2.68 2.89 -21.83
N GLY A 116 3.75 3.70 -21.71
CA GLY A 116 3.74 5.14 -21.96
C GLY A 116 3.55 6.00 -20.71
N ALA A 117 3.54 5.42 -19.50
CA ALA A 117 3.46 6.21 -18.29
C ALA A 117 4.77 6.97 -18.04
N LYS A 118 4.65 8.28 -17.81
CA LYS A 118 5.81 9.13 -17.45
C LYS A 118 6.28 8.80 -16.04
N ILE A 119 7.55 8.38 -15.89
CA ILE A 119 8.17 8.20 -14.58
C ILE A 119 8.73 9.54 -14.09
N ALA A 120 8.20 10.05 -12.99
CA ALA A 120 8.70 11.25 -12.32
C ALA A 120 9.97 10.94 -11.52
N HIS A 121 9.92 9.85 -10.74
CA HIS A 121 11.04 9.44 -9.88
C HIS A 121 11.00 7.95 -9.58
N ARG A 122 12.18 7.33 -9.39
CA ARG A 122 12.32 5.98 -8.85
C ARG A 122 13.08 6.06 -7.53
N VAL A 123 12.45 5.66 -6.43
CA VAL A 123 13.08 5.75 -5.10
C VAL A 123 14.24 4.76 -5.01
N ALA A 124 15.42 5.26 -4.63
CA ALA A 124 16.65 4.48 -4.51
C ALA A 124 17.05 4.30 -3.04
N SER A 125 17.90 3.30 -2.77
CA SER A 125 18.51 3.11 -1.44
C SER A 125 19.25 4.36 -0.98
N PRO A 126 19.20 4.76 0.30
CA PRO A 126 18.58 4.07 1.45
C PRO A 126 17.08 4.38 1.64
N GLY A 127 16.43 5.05 0.68
CA GLY A 127 15.02 5.40 0.74
C GLY A 127 14.09 4.18 0.64
N THR A 128 13.01 4.21 1.42
CA THR A 128 11.85 3.33 1.23
C THR A 128 10.60 4.20 1.04
N PHE A 129 9.71 3.78 0.17
CA PHE A 129 8.48 4.49 -0.17
C PHE A 129 7.45 3.51 -0.70
N GLU A 130 6.25 3.52 -0.12
CA GLU A 130 5.09 2.74 -0.55
C GLU A 130 3.92 3.70 -0.81
N GLY A 131 3.17 3.48 -1.90
CA GLY A 131 2.14 4.41 -2.37
C GLY A 131 0.91 4.55 -1.46
N GLY A 132 0.71 3.64 -0.49
CA GLY A 132 -0.28 3.81 0.58
C GLY A 132 -0.02 5.06 1.44
N ASP A 133 1.24 5.48 1.55
CA ASP A 133 1.64 6.69 2.27
C ASP A 133 1.46 7.97 1.47
N PHE A 134 1.12 7.91 0.19
CA PHE A 134 0.96 9.09 -0.65
C PHE A 134 -0.50 9.42 -0.91
N ILE A 135 -0.92 10.63 -0.53
CA ILE A 135 -2.27 11.11 -0.79
C ILE A 135 -2.21 12.51 -1.42
N PRO A 136 -2.48 12.65 -2.73
CA PRO A 136 -2.72 13.96 -3.33
C PRO A 136 -4.10 14.47 -2.89
N ALA A 137 -4.17 15.73 -2.47
CA ALA A 137 -5.36 16.36 -1.89
C ALA A 137 -5.65 17.72 -2.55
N GLY A 138 -5.74 17.72 -3.88
CA GLY A 138 -5.92 18.93 -4.67
C GLY A 138 -4.60 19.65 -4.91
N ARG A 139 -4.42 20.86 -4.33
CA ARG A 139 -3.22 21.70 -4.53
C ARG A 139 -2.02 21.30 -3.67
N PHE A 140 -2.24 20.45 -2.67
CA PHE A 140 -1.20 19.92 -1.78
C PHE A 140 -1.21 18.39 -1.80
N ALA A 141 -0.16 17.79 -1.27
CA ALA A 141 -0.08 16.35 -1.06
C ALA A 141 0.39 16.03 0.35
N MET A 142 0.13 14.80 0.78
CA MET A 142 0.65 14.24 2.02
C MET A 142 1.50 13.01 1.75
N ILE A 143 2.55 12.85 2.55
CA ILE A 143 3.44 11.69 2.55
C ILE A 143 3.51 11.17 3.98
N GLY A 144 3.02 9.96 4.21
CA GLY A 144 3.27 9.20 5.44
C GLY A 144 4.75 8.89 5.61
N VAL A 145 5.25 8.99 6.84
CA VAL A 145 6.62 8.65 7.22
C VAL A 145 6.59 7.73 8.43
N GLY A 146 7.01 6.48 8.27
CA GLY A 146 6.86 5.39 9.24
C GLY A 146 7.57 4.09 8.82
N ASP A 147 6.98 2.92 9.14
CA ASP A 147 7.55 1.58 8.87
C ASP A 147 7.74 1.30 7.36
N ARG A 148 6.88 1.86 6.52
CA ARG A 148 6.84 1.59 5.07
C ARG A 148 7.58 2.64 4.26
N THR A 149 7.32 3.91 4.55
CA THR A 149 8.03 5.04 3.93
C THR A 149 8.97 5.72 4.93
N ASN A 150 10.28 5.69 4.68
CA ASN A 150 11.25 6.28 5.60
C ASN A 150 11.59 7.74 5.21
N PRO A 151 12.24 8.52 6.09
CA PRO A 151 12.60 9.92 5.81
C PRO A 151 13.44 10.11 4.53
N ASN A 152 14.31 9.15 4.21
CA ASN A 152 15.13 9.21 2.98
C ASN A 152 14.26 9.07 1.72
N GLY A 153 13.28 8.17 1.72
CA GLY A 153 12.35 7.99 0.62
C GLY A 153 11.41 9.18 0.47
N ALA A 154 10.86 9.69 1.58
CA ALA A 154 10.05 10.90 1.59
C ALA A 154 10.83 12.11 1.01
N ASN A 155 12.07 12.34 1.46
CA ASN A 155 12.91 13.44 0.96
C ASN A 155 13.24 13.29 -0.55
N GLN A 156 13.50 12.08 -1.03
CA GLN A 156 13.67 11.85 -2.47
C GLN A 156 12.40 12.22 -3.26
N VAL A 157 11.22 11.83 -2.74
CA VAL A 157 9.94 12.17 -3.36
C VAL A 157 9.69 13.68 -3.33
N LEU A 158 9.96 14.37 -2.22
CA LEU A 158 9.86 15.84 -2.16
C LEU A 158 10.74 16.53 -3.22
N ARG A 159 11.97 16.05 -3.43
CA ARG A 159 12.92 16.70 -4.34
C ARG A 159 12.65 16.42 -5.81
N HIS A 160 12.19 15.21 -6.13
CA HIS A 160 12.18 14.71 -7.50
C HIS A 160 10.83 14.15 -7.96
N GLY A 161 9.97 13.71 -7.04
CA GLY A 161 8.73 13.02 -7.34
C GLY A 161 7.50 13.92 -7.43
N VAL A 162 7.53 15.13 -6.86
CA VAL A 162 6.36 16.00 -6.74
C VAL A 162 6.65 17.46 -7.08
N GLY A 163 5.59 18.18 -7.43
CA GLY A 163 5.57 19.61 -7.68
C GLY A 163 4.37 20.31 -7.06
N PHE A 164 3.71 19.74 -6.04
CA PHE A 164 2.66 20.44 -5.30
C PHE A 164 3.19 21.72 -4.63
N GLU A 165 2.32 22.71 -4.44
CA GLU A 165 2.70 23.96 -3.75
C GLU A 165 3.12 23.70 -2.31
N GLU A 166 2.44 22.75 -1.68
CA GLU A 166 2.67 22.35 -0.30
C GLU A 166 2.66 20.82 -0.21
N VAL A 167 3.54 20.28 0.62
CA VAL A 167 3.60 18.86 0.94
C VAL A 167 3.68 18.72 2.45
N ALA A 168 2.78 17.93 3.03
CA ALA A 168 2.80 17.61 4.46
C ALA A 168 3.43 16.23 4.67
N LEU A 169 4.51 16.16 5.46
CA LEU A 169 5.03 14.90 5.98
C LEU A 169 4.26 14.54 7.24
N VAL A 170 3.49 13.44 7.18
CA VAL A 170 2.70 12.92 8.28
C VAL A 170 3.47 11.78 8.94
N HIS A 171 3.90 11.95 10.18
CA HIS A 171 4.62 10.92 10.92
C HIS A 171 3.61 9.87 11.41
N GLN A 172 3.84 8.61 11.05
CA GLN A 172 3.02 7.49 11.50
C GLN A 172 2.96 7.51 13.04
N PRO A 173 1.76 7.62 13.63
CA PRO A 173 1.64 7.62 15.08
C PRO A 173 1.89 6.20 15.64
N ALA A 174 2.09 6.10 16.95
CA ALA A 174 1.77 4.86 17.64
C ALA A 174 0.27 4.84 17.92
N HIS A 175 -0.39 3.68 17.75
CA HIS A 175 -1.80 3.58 18.12
C HIS A 175 -1.96 3.80 19.64
N PRO A 176 -2.82 4.73 20.10
CA PRO A 176 -2.88 5.12 21.52
C PRO A 176 -3.33 4.01 22.48
N LEU A 177 -3.92 2.95 21.94
CA LEU A 177 -4.37 1.75 22.68
C LEU A 177 -3.41 0.56 22.57
N VAL A 178 -2.21 0.78 22.01
CA VAL A 178 -1.13 -0.20 21.97
C VAL A 178 0.06 0.38 22.75
N PRO A 179 0.71 -0.39 23.62
CA PRO A 179 1.88 0.07 24.36
C PRO A 179 2.95 0.67 23.45
N GLY A 180 3.48 1.83 23.82
CA GLY A 180 4.43 2.58 22.98
C GLY A 180 5.82 1.94 22.89
N ASP A 181 6.14 1.05 23.83
CA ASP A 181 7.33 0.20 23.85
C ASP A 181 7.19 -1.04 22.94
N GLU A 182 5.97 -1.46 22.61
CA GLU A 182 5.69 -2.56 21.68
C GLU A 182 4.68 -2.17 20.56
N PRO A 183 5.02 -1.17 19.71
CA PRO A 183 4.12 -0.71 18.67
C PRO A 183 3.83 -1.82 17.66
N ASP A 184 2.57 -1.94 17.19
CA ASP A 184 2.20 -2.80 16.04
C ASP A 184 1.94 -1.92 14.80
N PRO A 185 2.95 -1.67 13.95
CA PRO A 185 2.78 -0.85 12.76
C PRO A 185 1.84 -1.49 11.73
N MET A 186 1.35 -2.72 11.93
CA MET A 186 0.34 -3.30 11.04
C MET A 186 -1.06 -2.72 11.27
N ILE A 187 -1.31 -2.05 12.40
CA ILE A 187 -2.62 -1.44 12.71
C ILE A 187 -2.85 -0.19 11.84
N ASP A 188 -1.80 0.60 11.62
CA ASP A 188 -1.83 1.89 10.92
C ASP A 188 -0.70 2.00 9.87
N MET A 189 -0.44 0.89 9.17
CA MET A 189 0.74 0.67 8.33
C MET A 189 1.04 1.74 7.27
N HIS A 190 0.00 2.40 6.76
CA HIS A 190 0.11 3.46 5.77
C HIS A 190 -0.85 4.59 6.12
N LEU A 191 -0.56 5.80 5.64
CA LEU A 191 -1.45 6.96 5.82
C LEU A 191 -2.90 6.69 5.38
N ASP A 192 -3.08 5.96 4.29
CA ASP A 192 -4.40 5.65 3.73
C ASP A 192 -5.20 4.57 4.46
N THR A 193 -4.66 3.99 5.54
CA THR A 193 -5.38 3.07 6.42
C THR A 193 -6.07 3.78 7.57
N TYR A 194 -5.90 5.09 7.73
CA TYR A 194 -6.60 5.89 8.76
C TYR A 194 -7.03 7.29 8.30
N LEU A 195 -6.68 7.71 7.07
CA LEU A 195 -7.13 8.96 6.46
C LEU A 195 -7.37 8.79 4.95
N ASN A 196 -8.49 9.31 4.44
CA ASN A 196 -8.70 9.43 3.00
C ASN A 196 -9.75 10.51 2.66
N PHE A 197 -9.90 10.83 1.38
CA PHE A 197 -10.77 11.92 0.91
C PHE A 197 -11.85 11.39 -0.05
N PRO A 198 -13.14 11.45 0.33
CA PRO A 198 -14.25 11.07 -0.55
C PRO A 198 -14.59 12.15 -1.57
N GLY A 199 -14.16 13.39 -1.35
CA GLY A 199 -14.45 14.55 -2.19
C GLY A 199 -13.81 15.82 -1.66
N ARG A 200 -14.08 16.94 -2.35
CA ARG A 200 -13.58 18.27 -2.02
C ARG A 200 -14.06 18.71 -0.64
N GLY A 201 -13.13 19.13 0.23
CA GLY A 201 -13.46 19.69 1.54
C GLY A 201 -13.92 18.65 2.58
N VAL A 202 -13.89 17.35 2.26
CA VAL A 202 -14.26 16.28 3.20
C VAL A 202 -13.08 15.34 3.40
N ALA A 203 -12.80 14.99 4.65
CA ALA A 203 -11.86 13.95 5.01
C ALA A 203 -12.60 12.87 5.83
N VAL A 204 -12.29 11.61 5.61
CA VAL A 204 -12.76 10.48 6.43
C VAL A 204 -11.54 9.94 7.17
N GLY A 205 -11.60 9.87 8.50
CA GLY A 205 -10.43 9.38 9.24
C GLY A 205 -10.67 9.05 10.71
N CYS A 206 -9.75 8.26 11.26
CA CYS A 206 -9.77 7.79 12.65
C CYS A 206 -9.23 8.89 13.57
N VAL A 207 -10.13 9.61 14.26
CA VAL A 207 -9.78 10.82 15.02
C VAL A 207 -8.64 10.61 16.04
N PRO A 208 -8.60 9.51 16.83
CA PRO A 208 -7.46 9.25 17.71
C PRO A 208 -6.11 9.24 16.98
N LEU A 209 -6.03 8.57 15.81
CA LEU A 209 -4.81 8.52 15.01
C LEU A 209 -4.49 9.88 14.36
N LEU A 210 -5.50 10.61 13.88
CA LEU A 210 -5.31 11.96 13.32
C LEU A 210 -4.74 12.93 14.37
N ARG A 211 -5.13 12.81 15.64
CA ARG A 211 -4.62 13.65 16.73
C ARG A 211 -3.21 13.24 17.18
N ALA A 212 -2.89 11.94 17.10
CA ALA A 212 -1.57 11.42 17.45
C ALA A 212 -0.50 11.68 16.36
N ALA A 213 -0.91 11.77 15.09
CA ALA A 213 0.00 11.92 13.97
C ALA A 213 0.57 13.36 13.88
N ARG A 214 1.88 13.50 14.04
CA ARG A 214 2.59 14.79 13.90
C ARG A 214 2.77 15.15 12.43
N VAL A 215 2.59 16.43 12.08
CA VAL A 215 2.76 16.92 10.70
C VAL A 215 3.90 17.92 10.61
N GLU A 216 4.74 17.76 9.58
CA GLU A 216 5.69 18.77 9.14
C GLU A 216 5.27 19.31 7.78
N VAL A 217 5.03 20.61 7.68
CA VAL A 217 4.55 21.24 6.45
C VAL A 217 5.72 21.81 5.66
N TYR A 218 5.80 21.48 4.37
CA TYR A 218 6.84 21.94 3.46
C TYR A 218 6.22 22.77 2.34
N GLN A 219 6.64 24.02 2.22
CA GLN A 219 6.22 24.92 1.13
C GLN A 219 7.25 24.91 0.01
N ARG A 220 6.79 24.79 -1.24
CA ARG A 220 7.66 24.88 -2.42
C ARG A 220 8.18 26.31 -2.57
N SER A 221 9.49 26.49 -2.59
CA SER A 221 10.12 27.79 -2.85
C SER A 221 10.44 27.97 -4.33
N THR A 222 11.03 26.95 -4.95
CA THR A 222 11.33 26.85 -6.39
C THR A 222 11.20 25.38 -6.81
N ARG A 223 11.27 25.08 -8.11
CA ARG A 223 11.16 23.70 -8.60
C ARG A 223 12.15 22.77 -7.89
N GLY A 224 11.65 21.69 -7.29
CA GLY A 224 12.46 20.70 -6.55
C GLY A 224 13.01 21.16 -5.20
N ARG A 225 12.69 22.38 -4.73
CA ARG A 225 13.12 22.90 -3.43
C ARG A 225 11.93 23.24 -2.55
N TYR A 226 11.94 22.65 -1.38
CA TYR A 226 10.92 22.85 -0.35
C TYR A 226 11.57 23.41 0.92
N ARG A 227 10.87 24.33 1.57
CA ARG A 227 11.25 24.88 2.88
C ARG A 227 10.23 24.40 3.91
N LYS A 228 10.73 23.80 5.00
CA LYS A 228 9.91 23.43 6.16
C LYS A 228 9.35 24.70 6.81
N LEU A 229 8.06 24.71 7.10
CA LEU A 229 7.40 25.76 7.88
C LEU A 229 7.59 25.49 9.38
N GLY A 230 7.70 26.54 10.19
CA GLY A 230 8.04 26.43 11.61
C GLY A 230 6.95 25.80 12.49
N LYS A 231 5.66 25.86 12.08
CA LYS A 231 4.55 25.27 12.84
C LYS A 231 4.42 23.78 12.51
N SER A 232 4.36 22.94 13.54
CA SER A 232 4.14 21.49 13.42
C SER A 232 2.82 21.09 14.11
N PRO A 233 1.66 21.17 13.44
CA PRO A 233 0.38 20.73 13.99
C PRO A 233 0.29 19.20 14.04
N ASN A 234 -0.72 18.66 14.72
CA ASN A 234 -1.16 17.29 14.43
C ASN A 234 -2.01 17.24 13.16
N LEU A 235 -2.23 16.04 12.62
CA LEU A 235 -2.95 15.86 11.36
C LEU A 235 -4.41 16.34 11.44
N TYR A 236 -5.08 16.17 12.58
CA TYR A 236 -6.42 16.70 12.81
C TYR A 236 -6.47 18.24 12.70
N GLU A 237 -5.57 18.94 13.38
CA GLU A 237 -5.44 20.41 13.32
C GLU A 237 -5.05 20.89 11.93
N TYR A 238 -4.16 20.16 11.25
CA TYR A 238 -3.75 20.48 9.89
C TYR A 238 -4.94 20.42 8.91
N LEU A 239 -5.75 19.36 8.97
CA LEU A 239 -6.92 19.19 8.11
C LEU A 239 -8.01 20.21 8.41
N THR A 240 -8.35 20.41 9.69
CA THR A 240 -9.36 21.39 10.09
C THR A 240 -8.92 22.82 9.79
N GLY A 241 -7.64 23.15 10.00
CA GLY A 241 -7.04 24.43 9.60
C GLY A 241 -7.06 24.70 8.09
N LYS A 242 -7.17 23.65 7.27
CA LYS A 242 -7.40 23.74 5.82
C LYS A 242 -8.88 23.74 5.41
N GLY A 243 -9.80 23.74 6.38
CA GLY A 243 -11.24 23.79 6.14
C GLY A 243 -11.87 22.44 5.77
N PHE A 244 -11.18 21.31 6.01
CA PHE A 244 -11.80 20.00 5.82
C PHE A 244 -12.82 19.71 6.93
N ARG A 245 -14.02 19.28 6.54
CA ARG A 245 -14.95 18.61 7.43
C ARG A 245 -14.52 17.15 7.59
N ILE A 246 -14.19 16.76 8.83
CA ILE A 246 -13.77 15.40 9.15
C ILE A 246 -15.00 14.56 9.50
N VAL A 247 -15.26 13.52 8.70
CA VAL A 247 -16.19 12.44 9.01
C VAL A 247 -15.42 11.38 9.84
N PRO A 248 -15.76 11.20 11.12
CA PRO A 248 -15.02 10.28 11.97
C PRO A 248 -15.34 8.83 11.61
N ILE A 249 -14.31 7.98 11.62
CA ILE A 249 -14.47 6.53 11.73
C ILE A 249 -13.93 6.06 13.08
N THR A 250 -14.54 5.03 13.64
CA THR A 250 -14.11 4.44 14.92
C THR A 250 -12.81 3.66 14.77
N THR A 251 -12.22 3.22 15.89
CA THR A 251 -11.05 2.33 15.88
C THR A 251 -11.39 1.01 15.21
N LEU A 252 -12.56 0.44 15.51
CA LEU A 252 -13.03 -0.79 14.85
C LEU A 252 -13.23 -0.60 13.34
N GLU A 253 -13.86 0.50 12.91
CA GLU A 253 -14.05 0.78 11.48
C GLU A 253 -12.70 0.95 10.76
N GLN A 254 -11.74 1.63 11.39
CA GLN A 254 -10.37 1.77 10.90
C GLN A 254 -9.69 0.41 10.72
N MET A 255 -9.75 -0.47 11.73
CA MET A 255 -9.20 -1.83 11.65
C MET A 255 -9.90 -2.69 10.59
N CYS A 256 -11.13 -2.34 10.21
CA CYS A 256 -11.84 -2.95 9.09
C CYS A 256 -11.49 -2.31 7.74
N TYR A 257 -10.52 -1.40 7.66
CA TYR A 257 -10.11 -0.66 6.46
C TYR A 257 -11.17 0.29 5.89
N ALA A 258 -12.03 0.87 6.75
CA ALA A 258 -13.07 1.83 6.33
C ALA A 258 -12.49 3.00 5.52
N SER A 259 -11.41 3.63 5.98
CA SER A 259 -10.72 4.74 5.29
C SER A 259 -10.12 4.34 3.94
N ASN A 260 -9.91 3.06 3.66
CA ASN A 260 -9.27 2.57 2.44
C ASN A 260 -10.25 2.42 1.24
N PHE A 261 -11.27 3.28 1.18
CA PHE A 261 -12.18 3.39 0.05
C PHE A 261 -11.52 4.06 -1.18
N LEU A 262 -12.09 3.85 -2.36
CA LEU A 262 -11.64 4.48 -3.60
C LEU A 262 -12.61 5.59 -4.02
N CYS A 263 -12.16 6.83 -3.99
CA CYS A 263 -12.90 7.95 -4.57
C CYS A 263 -12.71 7.94 -6.10
N ILE A 264 -13.80 7.64 -6.83
CA ILE A 264 -13.80 7.54 -8.31
C ILE A 264 -14.21 8.85 -8.98
N LYS A 265 -15.02 9.66 -8.29
CA LYS A 265 -15.43 11.01 -8.68
C LYS A 265 -15.65 11.80 -7.38
N ASP A 266 -15.65 13.13 -7.48
CA ASP A 266 -15.96 13.98 -6.32
C ASP A 266 -17.26 13.50 -5.62
N HIS A 267 -17.16 13.27 -4.31
CA HIS A 267 -18.22 12.74 -3.46
C HIS A 267 -18.81 11.38 -3.91
N ASN A 268 -18.06 10.61 -4.69
CA ASN A 268 -18.46 9.30 -5.20
C ASN A 268 -17.37 8.27 -4.89
N ILE A 269 -17.68 7.32 -4.01
CA ILE A 269 -16.71 6.33 -3.54
C ILE A 269 -17.15 4.90 -3.80
N LEU A 270 -16.17 4.03 -4.00
CA LEU A 270 -16.31 2.60 -3.86
C LEU A 270 -15.80 2.20 -2.47
N ALA A 271 -16.60 1.47 -1.71
CA ALA A 271 -16.29 1.13 -0.32
C ALA A 271 -16.68 -0.31 0.02
N ILE A 272 -16.15 -0.81 1.13
CA ILE A 272 -16.57 -2.08 1.72
C ILE A 272 -17.66 -1.85 2.77
N GLU A 273 -18.48 -2.87 3.00
CA GLU A 273 -19.43 -2.91 4.11
C GLU A 273 -18.72 -3.36 5.39
N VAL A 274 -18.44 -2.43 6.32
CA VAL A 274 -17.69 -2.75 7.55
C VAL A 274 -18.41 -3.81 8.37
N GLU A 275 -19.74 -3.75 8.46
CA GLU A 275 -20.54 -4.70 9.22
C GLU A 275 -20.25 -6.16 8.83
N LYS A 276 -20.00 -6.41 7.54
CA LYS A 276 -19.70 -7.75 7.02
C LYS A 276 -18.28 -8.24 7.36
N ILE A 277 -17.37 -7.35 7.74
CA ILE A 277 -15.95 -7.64 8.01
C ILE A 277 -15.66 -7.70 9.51
N VAL A 278 -16.39 -6.93 10.32
CA VAL A 278 -16.19 -6.79 11.78
C VAL A 278 -16.01 -8.12 12.50
N LYS A 279 -16.83 -9.13 12.20
CA LYS A 279 -16.75 -10.44 12.87
C LYS A 279 -15.37 -11.09 12.74
N LYS A 280 -14.75 -10.99 11.56
CA LYS A 280 -13.43 -11.58 11.30
C LYS A 280 -12.33 -10.78 11.98
N VAL A 281 -12.41 -9.45 11.93
CA VAL A 281 -11.45 -8.53 12.57
C VAL A 281 -11.45 -8.73 14.08
N LEU A 282 -12.63 -8.79 14.71
CA LEU A 282 -12.74 -9.05 16.14
C LEU A 282 -12.20 -10.43 16.53
N LYS A 283 -12.53 -11.49 15.79
CA LYS A 283 -11.99 -12.83 16.06
C LYS A 283 -10.45 -12.86 16.02
N ASN A 284 -9.85 -12.15 15.07
CA ASN A 284 -8.40 -12.04 14.98
C ASN A 284 -7.80 -11.23 16.14
N LEU A 285 -8.45 -10.12 16.52
CA LEU A 285 -8.02 -9.30 17.65
C LEU A 285 -8.18 -10.03 18.99
N GLU A 286 -9.24 -10.82 19.18
CA GLU A 286 -9.42 -11.71 20.33
C GLU A 286 -8.34 -12.79 20.40
N ALA A 287 -7.90 -13.34 19.26
CA ALA A 287 -6.78 -14.27 19.22
C ALA A 287 -5.46 -13.59 19.60
N LYS A 288 -5.21 -12.37 19.08
CA LYS A 288 -4.05 -11.55 19.46
C LYS A 288 -4.04 -11.21 20.94
N ALA A 289 -5.16 -10.73 21.49
CA ALA A 289 -5.29 -10.40 22.91
C ALA A 289 -5.18 -11.61 23.84
N ARG A 290 -5.61 -12.80 23.42
CA ARG A 290 -5.34 -14.04 24.19
C ARG A 290 -3.87 -14.40 24.21
N SER A 291 -3.15 -14.17 23.11
CA SER A 291 -1.71 -14.45 23.02
C SER A 291 -0.87 -13.40 23.76
N ASP A 292 -1.31 -12.15 23.73
CA ASP A 292 -0.58 -11.00 24.28
C ASP A 292 -1.58 -9.95 24.80
N PRO A 293 -2.09 -10.15 26.03
CA PRO A 293 -3.06 -9.25 26.63
C PRO A 293 -2.49 -7.85 26.88
N TYR A 294 -1.21 -7.75 27.26
CA TYR A 294 -0.56 -6.47 27.51
C TYR A 294 -0.67 -5.55 26.30
N ARG A 295 -0.42 -6.10 25.12
CA ARG A 295 -0.40 -5.34 23.88
C ARG A 295 -1.77 -5.05 23.29
N TYR A 296 -2.72 -5.97 23.40
CA TYR A 296 -3.98 -5.90 22.63
C TYR A 296 -5.27 -5.84 23.46
N GLN A 297 -5.24 -6.01 24.78
CA GLN A 297 -6.47 -6.03 25.58
C GLN A 297 -7.21 -4.68 25.54
N ALA A 298 -6.48 -3.56 25.67
CA ALA A 298 -7.08 -2.23 25.60
C ALA A 298 -7.72 -1.95 24.23
N LEU A 299 -7.05 -2.35 23.15
CA LEU A 299 -7.56 -2.25 21.79
C LEU A 299 -8.81 -3.12 21.58
N LEU A 300 -8.83 -4.34 22.12
CA LEU A 300 -9.99 -5.24 22.03
C LEU A 300 -11.21 -4.68 22.76
N GLU A 301 -11.03 -4.14 23.96
CA GLU A 301 -12.14 -3.56 24.72
C GLU A 301 -12.70 -2.31 24.03
N GLU A 302 -11.85 -1.47 23.43
CA GLU A 302 -12.34 -0.36 22.60
C GLU A 302 -13.10 -0.87 21.36
N ALA A 303 -12.56 -1.85 20.64
CA ALA A 303 -13.23 -2.41 19.47
C ALA A 303 -14.62 -2.99 19.80
N LYS A 304 -14.78 -3.61 20.98
CA LYS A 304 -16.10 -4.08 21.46
C LYS A 304 -17.04 -2.92 21.81
N ARG A 305 -16.53 -1.84 22.42
CA ARG A 305 -17.31 -0.62 22.69
C ARG A 305 -17.77 0.08 21.41
N ASP A 306 -16.89 0.16 20.42
CA ASP A 306 -17.19 0.67 19.09
C ASP A 306 -18.32 -0.15 18.45
N LEU A 307 -18.21 -1.48 18.47
CA LEU A 307 -19.25 -2.36 17.92
C LEU A 307 -20.62 -2.13 18.59
N ALA A 308 -20.65 -2.06 19.92
CA ALA A 308 -21.89 -1.82 20.65
C ALA A 308 -22.52 -0.47 20.27
N THR A 309 -21.68 0.56 20.08
CA THR A 309 -22.14 1.88 19.66
C THR A 309 -22.68 1.87 18.23
N LEU A 310 -21.95 1.27 17.29
CA LEU A 310 -22.34 1.18 15.88
C LEU A 310 -23.65 0.38 15.70
N LYS A 311 -23.84 -0.72 16.45
CA LYS A 311 -25.10 -1.48 16.44
C LYS A 311 -26.30 -0.69 16.97
N ARG A 312 -26.08 0.14 17.99
CA ARG A 312 -27.14 0.96 18.59
C ARG A 312 -27.52 2.15 17.73
N SER A 313 -26.54 2.74 17.03
CA SER A 313 -26.78 3.88 16.15
C SER A 313 -27.17 3.50 14.73
N ASP A 314 -26.95 2.24 14.33
CA ASP A 314 -27.10 1.73 12.97
C ASP A 314 -26.29 2.54 11.93
N GLN A 315 -25.06 2.93 12.31
CA GLN A 315 -24.20 3.83 11.52
C GLN A 315 -22.81 3.24 11.27
N PHE A 316 -22.78 2.02 10.78
CA PHE A 316 -21.57 1.41 10.24
C PHE A 316 -21.14 2.12 8.96
N PHE A 317 -19.85 2.39 8.81
CA PHE A 317 -19.29 2.78 7.53
C PHE A 317 -19.63 1.71 6.47
N PRO A 318 -20.13 2.12 5.29
CA PRO A 318 -20.17 3.49 4.77
C PRO A 318 -21.52 4.22 4.98
N HIS A 319 -22.47 3.64 5.71
CA HIS A 319 -23.83 4.15 5.94
C HIS A 319 -23.92 5.04 7.18
N LYS A 320 -23.09 6.09 7.24
CA LYS A 320 -23.13 7.07 8.35
C LYS A 320 -24.00 8.27 7.98
N ARG A 321 -24.59 8.94 8.97
CA ARG A 321 -25.44 10.12 8.73
C ARG A 321 -24.70 11.23 7.97
N GLU A 322 -23.41 11.42 8.25
CA GLU A 322 -22.58 12.43 7.58
C GLU A 322 -22.45 12.21 6.08
N PHE A 323 -22.59 10.96 5.60
CA PHE A 323 -22.54 10.67 4.16
C PHE A 323 -23.75 11.24 3.44
N GLN A 324 -24.93 11.16 4.06
CA GLN A 324 -26.14 11.79 3.53
C GLN A 324 -26.02 13.32 3.60
N GLU A 325 -25.58 13.86 4.74
CA GLU A 325 -25.42 15.31 4.92
C GLU A 325 -24.42 15.95 3.94
N LEU A 326 -23.39 15.19 3.55
CA LEU A 326 -22.35 15.64 2.64
C LEU A 326 -22.55 15.15 1.21
N SER A 327 -23.69 14.52 0.91
CA SER A 327 -24.00 13.98 -0.42
C SER A 327 -22.90 13.07 -0.98
N ILE A 328 -22.33 12.22 -0.11
CA ILE A 328 -21.34 11.21 -0.49
C ILE A 328 -22.10 9.98 -0.98
N GLU A 329 -22.02 9.73 -2.28
CA GLU A 329 -22.55 8.54 -2.92
C GLU A 329 -21.58 7.37 -2.75
N VAL A 330 -22.13 6.21 -2.38
CA VAL A 330 -21.36 5.01 -2.10
C VAL A 330 -21.85 3.87 -2.96
N THR A 331 -20.92 3.23 -3.68
CA THR A 331 -21.13 1.90 -4.25
C THR A 331 -20.37 0.87 -3.41
N SER A 332 -21.12 0.01 -2.74
CA SER A 332 -20.55 -1.01 -1.87
C SER A 332 -20.08 -2.23 -2.66
N LEU A 333 -18.93 -2.78 -2.26
CA LEU A 333 -18.30 -3.95 -2.87
C LEU A 333 -18.02 -5.03 -1.84
N GLN A 334 -18.09 -6.29 -2.28
CA GLN A 334 -17.76 -7.45 -1.46
C GLN A 334 -16.35 -7.92 -1.79
N LEU A 335 -15.40 -7.63 -0.91
CA LEU A 335 -13.97 -7.91 -1.13
C LEU A 335 -13.37 -8.91 -0.13
N GLN A 336 -14.19 -9.46 0.78
CA GLN A 336 -13.74 -10.28 1.91
C GLN A 336 -12.93 -11.51 1.49
N GLU A 337 -13.33 -12.16 0.39
CA GLU A 337 -12.66 -13.35 -0.13
C GLU A 337 -11.35 -13.02 -0.85
N ILE A 338 -11.23 -11.82 -1.41
CA ILE A 338 -10.04 -11.38 -2.16
C ILE A 338 -8.97 -10.89 -1.19
N THR A 339 -9.34 -10.04 -0.24
CA THR A 339 -8.39 -9.39 0.67
C THR A 339 -8.14 -10.22 1.93
N GLY A 340 -8.97 -11.23 2.19
CA GLY A 340 -8.97 -11.94 3.46
C GLY A 340 -9.27 -11.02 4.65
N GLY A 341 -9.81 -9.83 4.42
CA GLY A 341 -9.99 -8.78 5.44
C GLY A 341 -8.76 -7.88 5.66
N TYR A 342 -7.74 -7.95 4.79
CA TYR A 342 -6.55 -7.11 4.83
C TYR A 342 -6.49 -6.18 3.63
N GLY A 343 -6.67 -4.87 3.84
CA GLY A 343 -6.68 -3.87 2.77
C GLY A 343 -8.07 -3.66 2.17
N GLY A 344 -8.30 -2.44 1.68
CA GLY A 344 -9.53 -2.05 1.00
C GLY A 344 -9.37 -1.97 -0.52
N ILE A 345 -10.38 -1.43 -1.18
CA ILE A 345 -10.35 -1.25 -2.64
C ILE A 345 -9.22 -0.32 -3.08
N ARG A 346 -8.88 0.71 -2.30
CA ARG A 346 -7.82 1.65 -2.66
C ARG A 346 -6.47 0.94 -2.79
N CYS A 347 -6.17 -0.02 -1.89
CA CYS A 347 -4.96 -0.84 -1.94
C CYS A 347 -4.84 -1.64 -3.24
N MET A 348 -5.95 -2.07 -3.85
CA MET A 348 -5.95 -2.88 -5.07
C MET A 348 -5.87 -2.08 -6.37
N THR A 349 -5.79 -0.74 -6.29
CA THR A 349 -5.83 0.12 -7.47
C THR A 349 -4.53 0.87 -7.69
N CYS A 350 -4.13 0.97 -8.96
CA CYS A 350 -3.14 1.93 -9.43
C CYS A 350 -3.84 2.98 -10.30
N VAL A 351 -3.98 4.19 -9.77
CA VAL A 351 -4.54 5.31 -10.52
C VAL A 351 -3.45 5.87 -11.43
N LEU A 352 -3.62 5.79 -12.75
CA LEU A 352 -2.65 6.30 -13.74
C LEU A 352 -2.94 7.74 -14.17
N ASN A 353 -4.22 8.12 -14.18
CA ASN A 353 -4.65 9.47 -14.50
C ASN A 353 -5.87 9.81 -13.65
N ARG A 354 -5.84 10.98 -13.02
CA ARG A 354 -6.98 11.56 -12.31
C ARG A 354 -7.07 13.03 -12.73
N LYS A 355 -8.17 13.40 -13.37
CA LYS A 355 -8.42 14.80 -13.70
C LYS A 355 -8.53 15.61 -12.39
N PRO A 356 -7.92 16.81 -12.32
CA PRO A 356 -8.17 17.71 -11.21
C PRO A 356 -9.67 17.96 -11.05
N SER A 357 -10.16 18.07 -9.83
CA SER A 357 -11.49 18.65 -9.59
C SER A 357 -11.43 20.11 -10.00
N ASN A 358 -12.24 20.49 -11.00
CA ASN A 358 -12.39 21.89 -11.44
C ASN A 358 -12.90 22.79 -10.31
#